data_AF-A0A6B3FEJ8-F1
#
_entry.id   AF-A0A6B3FEJ8-F1
#
_cell.length_a   1.000
_cell.length_b   1.000
_cell.length_c   1.000
_cell.angle_alpha   90.00
_cell.angle_beta   90.00
_cell.angle_gamma   90.00
#
_symmetry.space_group_name_H-M   'P 1'
#
loop_
_entity.id
_entity.type
_entity.pdbx_description
1 polymer ?
#
loop_
_entity_poly.entity_id
_entity_poly.type
_entity_poly.pdbx_seq_one_letter_code
_entity_poly.pdbx_strand_id
1 'polypeptide(L)'
;VEAKTIGWAASGRNGGFCAASLTHGLPNGLDRWPDEIGALEALGRRNLDDIEATVARYGIDCTFERTGEIDIATQPHQVEELAELHETARAHGFDDYELLDEAALRAEVDSPTFLAGLQDTRGVALLHPARLAWGLRRACLDLGVRVHEHTPGLALARDG
;
A
#
# COMPACT_ATOMS: atom_id res chain seq x y z
N VAL A 1 -23.19 -3.76 -10.38
CA VAL A 1 -23.58 -2.59 -11.20
C VAL A 1 -22.59 -1.47 -10.91
N GLU A 2 -22.23 -0.68 -11.90
CA GLU A 2 -21.30 0.46 -11.80
C GLU A 2 -21.93 1.64 -12.56
N ALA A 3 -21.99 2.82 -11.95
CA ALA A 3 -22.63 4.00 -12.53
C ALA A 3 -21.87 4.60 -13.72
N LYS A 4 -20.55 4.39 -13.77
CA LYS A 4 -19.64 4.81 -14.84
C LYS A 4 -19.00 3.57 -15.47
N THR A 5 -17.67 3.50 -15.49
CA THR A 5 -16.88 2.36 -15.93
C THR A 5 -15.96 1.91 -14.79
N ILE A 6 -15.56 0.64 -14.80
CA ILE A 6 -14.66 0.11 -13.79
C ILE A 6 -13.35 0.88 -13.80
N GLY A 7 -12.95 1.37 -12.62
CA GLY A 7 -11.75 2.18 -12.45
C GLY A 7 -11.93 3.68 -12.78
N TRP A 8 -13.14 4.16 -13.10
CA TRP A 8 -13.36 5.57 -13.44
C TRP A 8 -12.93 6.55 -12.33
N ALA A 9 -13.12 6.16 -11.06
CA ALA A 9 -12.95 7.03 -9.90
C ALA A 9 -11.56 6.89 -9.25
N ALA A 10 -11.53 6.92 -7.91
CA ALA A 10 -10.31 6.82 -7.11
C ALA A 10 -9.49 5.57 -7.41
N SER A 11 -10.14 4.43 -7.65
CA SER A 11 -9.47 3.14 -7.88
C SER A 11 -8.57 3.11 -9.12
N GLY A 12 -8.84 3.93 -10.15
CA GLY A 12 -8.00 3.99 -11.36
C GLY A 12 -7.09 5.21 -11.45
N ARG A 13 -7.18 6.16 -10.52
CA ARG A 13 -6.49 7.47 -10.57
C ARG A 13 -5.63 7.78 -9.33
N ASN A 14 -5.43 6.81 -8.44
CA ASN A 14 -4.51 6.96 -7.32
C ASN A 14 -3.04 6.79 -7.77
N GLY A 15 -2.09 7.00 -6.86
CA GLY A 15 -0.65 6.95 -7.14
C GLY A 15 -0.07 5.56 -7.36
N GLY A 16 -0.84 4.48 -7.16
CA GLY A 16 -0.37 3.11 -7.38
C GLY A 16 0.36 2.47 -6.20
N PHE A 17 0.54 3.19 -5.09
CA PHE A 17 1.08 2.63 -3.84
C PHE A 17 0.13 1.59 -3.26
N CYS A 18 0.60 0.36 -3.14
CA CYS A 18 -0.09 -0.74 -2.49
C CYS A 18 0.66 -1.10 -1.21
N ALA A 19 0.33 -0.38 -0.14
CA ALA A 19 0.94 -0.54 1.17
C ALA A 19 0.24 -1.63 2.00
N ALA A 20 1.02 -2.38 2.77
CA ALA A 20 0.56 -3.42 3.68
C ALA A 20 -0.13 -2.82 4.92
N SER A 21 0.31 -1.65 5.38
CA SER A 21 -0.22 -1.02 6.60
C SER A 21 -1.74 -0.85 6.55
N LEU A 22 -2.43 -1.37 7.56
CA LEU A 22 -3.88 -1.20 7.76
C LEU A 22 -4.22 0.04 8.61
N THR A 23 -3.20 0.68 9.20
CA THR A 23 -3.35 1.73 10.20
C THR A 23 -2.84 3.09 9.74
N HIS A 24 -2.49 3.26 8.46
CA HIS A 24 -1.82 4.47 7.95
C HIS A 24 -0.48 4.75 8.65
N GLY A 25 0.36 3.71 8.75
CA GLY A 25 1.68 3.75 9.37
C GLY A 25 1.68 3.20 10.79
N LEU A 26 2.85 2.71 11.20
CA LEU A 26 3.09 2.15 12.52
C LEU A 26 2.79 3.13 13.67
N PRO A 27 3.19 4.42 13.62
CA PRO A 27 2.90 5.37 14.70
C PRO A 27 1.40 5.52 14.97
N ASN A 28 0.59 5.63 13.92
CA ASN A 28 -0.86 5.77 14.05
C ASN A 28 -1.51 4.48 14.55
N GLY A 29 -0.96 3.32 14.18
CA GLY A 29 -1.39 2.03 14.69
C GLY A 29 -1.12 1.86 16.18
N LEU A 30 0.08 2.21 16.64
CA LEU A 30 0.46 2.14 18.06
C LEU A 30 -0.35 3.10 18.94
N ASP A 31 -0.67 4.29 18.44
CA ASP A 31 -1.48 5.28 19.17
C ASP A 31 -2.92 4.78 19.41
N ARG A 32 -3.51 4.07 18.45
CA ARG A 32 -4.94 3.68 18.49
C ARG A 32 -5.19 2.25 18.92
N TRP A 33 -4.29 1.33 18.56
CA TRP A 33 -4.43 -0.10 18.77
C TRP A 33 -3.11 -0.73 19.24
N PRO A 34 -2.51 -0.25 20.35
CA PRO A 34 -1.21 -0.72 20.82
C PRO A 34 -1.18 -2.23 21.08
N ASP A 35 -2.27 -2.79 21.61
CA ASP A 35 -2.37 -4.22 21.94
C ASP A 35 -2.62 -5.11 20.71
N GLU A 36 -3.06 -4.53 19.59
CA GLU A 36 -3.43 -5.27 18.37
C GLU A 36 -2.45 -5.03 17.20
N ILE A 37 -1.47 -4.13 17.37
CA ILE A 37 -0.58 -3.69 16.29
C ILE A 37 0.13 -4.84 15.59
N GLY A 38 0.63 -5.84 16.34
CA GLY A 38 1.29 -7.00 15.77
C GLY A 38 0.36 -7.85 14.90
N ALA A 39 -0.91 -7.97 15.29
CA ALA A 39 -1.91 -8.69 14.50
C ALA A 39 -2.31 -7.91 13.24
N LEU A 40 -2.45 -6.58 13.34
CA LEU A 40 -2.78 -5.70 12.23
C LEU A 40 -1.65 -5.68 11.17
N GLU A 41 -0.40 -5.57 11.59
CA GLU A 41 0.78 -5.65 10.70
C GLU A 41 0.86 -7.02 10.00
N ALA A 42 0.65 -8.11 10.75
CA ALA A 42 0.65 -9.45 10.18
C ALA A 42 -0.50 -9.66 9.17
N LEU A 43 -1.69 -9.10 9.42
CA LEU A 43 -2.82 -9.12 8.49
C LEU A 43 -2.52 -8.30 7.23
N GLY A 44 -1.95 -7.10 7.41
CA GLY A 44 -1.56 -6.21 6.31
C GLY A 44 -0.57 -6.87 5.35
N ARG A 45 0.48 -7.48 5.89
CA ARG A 45 1.51 -8.18 5.10
C ARG A 45 0.93 -9.36 4.33
N ARG A 46 0.12 -10.19 4.99
CA ARG A 46 -0.60 -11.29 4.31
C ARG A 46 -1.51 -10.78 3.19
N ASN A 47 -2.22 -9.68 3.42
CA ASN A 47 -3.08 -9.09 2.40
C ASN A 47 -2.27 -8.62 1.18
N LEU A 48 -1.10 -8.01 1.38
CA LEU A 48 -0.23 -7.61 0.27
C LEU A 48 0.31 -8.82 -0.50
N ASP A 49 0.71 -9.90 0.20
CA ASP A 49 1.12 -11.17 -0.40
C ASP A 49 -0.02 -11.82 -1.20
N ASP A 50 -1.25 -11.79 -0.68
CA ASP A 50 -2.43 -12.31 -1.35
C ASP A 50 -2.80 -11.49 -2.60
N ILE A 51 -2.57 -10.17 -2.59
CA ILE A 51 -2.73 -9.31 -3.76
C ILE A 51 -1.74 -9.72 -4.85
N GLU A 52 -0.47 -9.88 -4.51
CA GLU A 52 0.57 -10.34 -5.46
C GLU A 52 0.23 -11.72 -6.04
N ALA A 53 -0.15 -12.67 -5.18
CA ALA A 53 -0.57 -14.00 -5.59
C ALA A 53 -1.80 -13.95 -6.51
N THR A 54 -2.74 -13.05 -6.25
CA THR A 54 -3.94 -12.83 -7.08
C THR A 54 -3.57 -12.26 -8.45
N VAL A 55 -2.68 -11.27 -8.49
CA VAL A 55 -2.18 -10.68 -9.74
C VAL A 55 -1.53 -11.77 -10.61
N ALA A 56 -0.68 -12.60 -10.02
CA ALA A 56 -0.04 -13.72 -10.71
C ALA A 56 -1.07 -14.77 -11.19
N ARG A 57 -1.96 -15.21 -10.29
CA ARG A 57 -2.97 -16.24 -10.56
C ARG A 57 -3.87 -15.91 -11.76
N TYR A 58 -4.25 -14.64 -11.92
CA TYR A 58 -5.13 -14.19 -13.00
C TYR A 58 -4.39 -13.51 -14.17
N GLY A 59 -3.06 -13.58 -14.17
CA GLY A 59 -2.22 -12.98 -15.21
C GLY A 59 -2.50 -11.49 -15.43
N ILE A 60 -2.71 -10.75 -14.34
CA ILE A 60 -3.05 -9.33 -14.39
C ILE A 60 -1.77 -8.54 -14.66
N ASP A 61 -1.66 -7.97 -15.86
CA ASP A 61 -0.54 -7.12 -16.23
C ASP A 61 -0.80 -5.70 -15.72
N CYS A 62 -0.53 -5.48 -14.43
CA CYS A 62 -0.62 -4.19 -13.76
C CYS A 62 0.72 -3.68 -13.24
N THR A 63 1.84 -4.16 -13.80
CA THR A 63 3.21 -3.76 -13.41
C THR A 63 3.42 -3.79 -11.89
N PHE A 64 2.96 -4.87 -11.25
CA PHE A 64 3.14 -5.04 -9.81
C PHE A 64 4.61 -5.30 -9.49
N GLU A 65 5.17 -4.51 -8.58
CA GLU A 65 6.58 -4.59 -8.18
C GLU A 65 6.72 -4.30 -6.69
N ARG A 66 7.40 -5.17 -5.95
CA ARG A 66 7.76 -4.97 -4.54
C ARG A 66 8.94 -4.02 -4.46
N THR A 67 8.65 -2.72 -4.39
CA THR A 67 9.67 -1.67 -4.37
C THR A 67 10.07 -1.25 -2.96
N GLY A 68 9.25 -1.56 -1.95
CA GLY A 68 9.31 -0.88 -0.67
C GLY A 68 8.93 0.60 -0.80
N GLU A 69 9.19 1.35 0.26
CA GLU A 69 9.10 2.82 0.28
C GLU A 69 10.18 3.41 1.20
N ILE A 70 10.48 4.69 1.01
CA ILE A 70 11.40 5.45 1.86
C ILE A 70 10.69 6.71 2.34
N ASP A 71 10.52 6.84 3.65
CA ASP A 71 10.17 8.11 4.28
C ASP A 71 11.41 8.99 4.35
N ILE A 72 11.32 10.24 3.88
CA ILE A 72 12.48 11.13 3.70
C ILE A 72 12.44 12.30 4.67
N ALA A 73 13.49 12.44 5.47
CA ALA A 73 13.74 13.63 6.28
C ALA A 73 14.38 14.73 5.43
N THR A 74 13.76 15.91 5.41
CA THR A 74 14.28 17.13 4.77
C THR A 74 14.55 18.25 5.78
N GLN A 75 14.24 18.01 7.05
CA GLN A 75 14.46 18.94 8.16
C GLN A 75 15.12 18.21 9.35
N PRO A 76 15.98 18.87 10.15
CA PRO A 76 16.73 18.19 11.20
C PRO A 76 15.89 17.41 12.23
N HIS A 77 14.73 17.94 12.63
CA HIS A 77 13.86 17.24 13.60
C HIS A 77 13.26 15.95 13.01
N GLN A 78 13.05 15.88 11.70
CA GLN A 78 12.54 14.67 11.05
C GLN A 78 13.57 13.54 11.09
N VAL A 79 14.88 13.86 11.15
CA VAL A 79 15.93 12.85 11.31
C VAL A 79 15.79 12.14 12.66
N GLU A 80 15.51 12.91 13.72
CA GLU A 80 15.27 12.37 15.06
C GLU A 80 13.97 11.54 15.08
N GLU A 81 12.88 12.04 14.48
CA GLU A 81 11.60 11.32 14.37
C GLU A 81 11.74 9.97 13.64
N LEU A 82 12.49 9.92 12.53
CA LEU A 82 12.73 8.68 11.79
C LEU A 82 13.59 7.68 12.60
N ALA A 83 14.57 8.16 13.36
CA ALA A 83 15.37 7.31 14.24
C ALA A 83 14.54 6.74 15.38
N GLU A 84 13.67 7.53 16.02
CA GLU A 84 12.74 7.07 17.04
C GLU A 84 11.74 6.04 16.49
N LEU A 85 11.25 6.27 15.27
CA LEU A 85 10.38 5.31 14.60
C LEU A 85 11.11 3.99 14.27
N HIS A 86 12.36 4.05 13.84
CA HIS A 86 13.19 2.85 13.63
C HIS A 86 13.32 2.04 14.92
N GLU A 87 13.70 2.66 16.04
CA GLU A 87 13.81 1.99 17.34
C GLU A 87 12.47 1.41 17.80
N THR A 88 11.37 2.13 17.57
CA THR A 88 10.01 1.66 17.86
C THR A 88 9.66 0.43 17.04
N ALA A 89 9.92 0.44 15.73
CA ALA A 89 9.69 -0.70 14.85
C ALA A 89 10.49 -1.93 15.31
N ARG A 90 11.78 -1.76 15.64
CA ARG A 90 12.64 -2.81 16.19
C ARG A 90 12.12 -3.37 17.51
N ALA A 91 11.66 -2.51 18.42
CA ALA A 91 11.12 -2.95 19.71
C ALA A 91 9.86 -3.82 19.56
N HIS A 92 9.10 -3.64 18.48
CA HIS A 92 7.95 -4.45 18.12
C HIS A 92 8.28 -5.64 17.20
N GLY A 93 9.56 -5.87 16.87
CA GLY A 93 10.02 -6.99 16.05
C GLY A 93 9.80 -6.80 14.55
N PHE A 94 9.65 -5.56 14.08
CA PHE A 94 9.57 -5.23 12.66
C PHE A 94 10.98 -4.90 12.13
N ASP A 95 11.65 -5.92 11.63
CA ASP A 95 13.06 -5.86 11.21
C ASP A 95 13.27 -5.42 9.74
N ASP A 96 12.21 -5.06 9.04
CA ASP A 96 12.24 -4.67 7.62
C ASP A 96 12.32 -3.16 7.38
N TYR A 97 12.40 -2.38 8.47
CA TYR A 97 12.70 -0.96 8.46
C TYR A 97 14.21 -0.72 8.58
N GLU A 98 14.80 -0.08 7.58
CA GLU A 98 16.23 0.29 7.56
C GLU A 98 16.38 1.80 7.68
N LEU A 99 17.13 2.26 8.69
CA LEU A 99 17.47 3.67 8.81
C LEU A 99 18.66 3.98 7.88
N LEU A 100 18.45 4.92 6.97
CA LEU A 100 19.43 5.41 6.01
C LEU A 100 19.98 6.76 6.49
N ASP A 101 21.30 6.86 6.61
CA ASP A 101 21.95 8.16 6.74
C ASP A 101 21.93 8.94 5.40
N GLU A 102 22.39 10.19 5.41
CA GLU A 102 22.40 11.05 4.21
C GLU A 102 23.12 10.37 3.02
N ALA A 103 24.25 9.71 3.26
CA ALA A 103 25.04 9.10 2.20
C ALA A 103 24.33 7.88 1.59
N ALA A 104 23.75 7.03 2.44
CA ALA A 104 22.98 5.87 2.01
C ALA A 104 21.70 6.29 1.27
N LEU A 105 20.96 7.28 1.78
CA LEU A 105 19.76 7.77 1.11
C LEU A 105 20.06 8.37 -0.26
N ARG A 106 21.16 9.12 -0.40
CA ARG A 106 21.56 9.69 -1.70
C ARG A 106 22.06 8.67 -2.70
N ALA A 107 22.47 7.49 -2.24
CA ALA A 107 22.76 6.36 -3.13
C ALA A 107 21.49 5.80 -3.77
N GLU A 108 20.34 5.87 -3.06
CA GLU A 108 19.02 5.49 -3.58
C GLU A 108 18.39 6.61 -4.43
N VAL A 109 18.34 7.84 -3.90
CA VAL A 109 17.78 9.02 -4.57
C VAL A 109 18.63 10.25 -4.28
N ASP A 110 19.42 10.68 -5.28
CA ASP A 110 20.33 11.80 -5.13
C ASP A 110 19.61 13.15 -5.11
N SER A 111 19.39 13.68 -3.91
CA SER A 111 18.89 15.03 -3.68
C SER A 111 19.72 15.75 -2.61
N PRO A 112 20.11 17.02 -2.83
CA PRO A 112 20.87 17.80 -1.86
C PRO A 112 20.04 18.27 -0.66
N THR A 113 18.72 18.08 -0.67
CA THR A 113 17.84 18.50 0.45
C THR A 113 17.52 17.37 1.42
N PHE A 114 17.99 16.14 1.15
CA PHE A 114 17.69 14.96 1.94
C PHE A 114 18.72 14.80 3.05
N LEU A 115 18.26 14.50 4.27
CA LEU A 115 19.10 14.44 5.46
C LEU A 115 19.20 13.03 6.05
N ALA A 116 18.15 12.23 5.94
CA ALA A 116 18.07 10.83 6.34
C ALA A 116 16.82 10.19 5.74
N GLY A 117 16.74 8.87 5.73
CA GLY A 117 15.55 8.13 5.30
C GLY A 117 15.24 6.96 6.21
N LEU A 118 13.98 6.54 6.25
CA LEU A 118 13.57 5.28 6.85
C LEU A 118 12.94 4.44 5.75
N GLN A 119 13.61 3.37 5.37
CA GLN A 119 13.20 2.49 4.28
C GLN A 119 12.40 1.32 4.83
N ASP A 120 11.14 1.21 4.43
CA ASP A 120 10.41 -0.06 4.49
C ASP A 120 10.74 -0.88 3.24
N THR A 121 11.52 -1.93 3.43
CA THR A 121 12.04 -2.75 2.33
C THR A 121 10.99 -3.70 1.73
N ARG A 122 9.82 -3.90 2.37
CA ARG A 122 8.91 -5.00 2.02
C ARG A 122 7.43 -4.67 2.05
N GLY A 123 7.03 -3.68 2.84
CA GLY A 123 5.64 -3.36 3.15
C GLY A 123 4.92 -2.62 2.05
N VAL A 124 5.59 -2.24 0.95
CA VAL A 124 4.95 -1.53 -0.17
C VAL A 124 5.30 -2.12 -1.52
N ALA A 125 4.28 -2.20 -2.37
CA ALA A 125 4.43 -2.44 -3.80
C ALA A 125 3.96 -1.23 -4.60
N LEU A 126 4.53 -1.04 -5.79
CA LEU A 126 4.01 -0.16 -6.81
C LEU A 126 3.26 -0.97 -7.86
N LEU A 127 2.16 -0.41 -8.37
CA LEU A 127 1.39 -1.00 -9.46
C LEU A 127 0.68 0.09 -10.27
N HIS A 128 0.25 -0.24 -11.47
CA HIS A 128 -0.62 0.62 -12.27
C HIS A 128 -2.09 0.40 -11.87
N PRO A 129 -2.75 1.37 -11.19
CA PRO A 129 -4.04 1.14 -10.55
C PRO A 129 -5.18 0.88 -11.55
N ALA A 130 -5.24 1.63 -12.66
CA ALA A 130 -6.24 1.37 -13.70
C ALA A 130 -6.09 -0.03 -14.33
N ARG A 131 -4.87 -0.49 -14.59
CA ARG A 131 -4.60 -1.82 -15.14
C ARG A 131 -4.98 -2.92 -14.15
N LEU A 132 -4.75 -2.73 -12.85
CA LEU A 132 -5.22 -3.64 -11.81
C LEU A 132 -6.76 -3.74 -11.85
N ALA A 133 -7.47 -2.61 -11.85
CA ALA A 133 -8.93 -2.59 -11.89
C ALA A 133 -9.49 -3.29 -13.15
N TRP A 134 -8.89 -3.05 -14.32
CA TRP A 134 -9.30 -3.70 -15.57
C TRP A 134 -8.96 -5.20 -15.61
N GLY A 135 -7.80 -5.59 -15.06
CA GLY A 135 -7.41 -6.98 -14.91
C GLY A 135 -8.35 -7.76 -13.99
N LEU A 136 -8.74 -7.17 -12.86
CA LEU A 136 -9.74 -7.73 -11.95
C LEU A 136 -11.11 -7.84 -12.63
N ARG A 137 -11.52 -6.82 -13.39
CA ARG A 137 -12.75 -6.88 -14.20
C ARG A 137 -12.72 -8.07 -15.16
N ARG A 138 -11.61 -8.27 -15.88
CA ARG A 138 -11.43 -9.41 -16.79
C ARG A 138 -11.55 -10.74 -16.03
N ALA A 139 -10.82 -10.89 -14.92
CA ALA A 139 -10.86 -12.10 -14.09
C ALA A 139 -12.29 -12.43 -13.61
N CYS A 140 -13.06 -11.43 -13.16
CA CYS A 140 -14.45 -11.60 -12.78
C CYS A 140 -15.32 -12.10 -13.95
N LEU A 141 -15.17 -11.52 -15.14
CA LEU A 141 -15.90 -11.95 -16.34
C LEU A 141 -15.58 -13.40 -16.72
N ASP A 142 -14.31 -13.78 -16.66
CA ASP A 142 -13.85 -15.14 -16.95
C ASP A 142 -14.41 -16.17 -15.95
N LEU A 143 -14.68 -15.74 -14.72
CA LEU A 143 -15.35 -16.54 -13.67
C LEU A 143 -16.89 -16.53 -13.77
N GLY A 144 -17.47 -15.90 -14.80
CA GLY A 144 -18.91 -15.87 -15.04
C GLY A 144 -19.68 -14.77 -14.31
N VAL A 145 -19.00 -13.82 -13.66
CA VAL A 145 -19.64 -12.64 -13.05
C VAL A 145 -20.17 -11.73 -14.17
N ARG A 146 -21.40 -11.23 -14.03
CA ARG A 146 -21.96 -10.21 -14.93
C ARG A 146 -21.64 -8.81 -14.42
N VAL A 147 -20.92 -8.04 -15.22
CA VAL A 147 -20.61 -6.64 -14.94
C VAL A 147 -21.50 -5.74 -15.80
N HIS A 148 -22.25 -4.85 -15.16
CA HIS A 148 -23.10 -3.86 -15.81
C HIS A 148 -22.55 -2.46 -15.51
N GLU A 149 -21.86 -1.88 -16.49
CA GLU A 149 -21.37 -0.50 -16.48
C GLU A 149 -22.48 0.47 -16.92
N HIS A 150 -22.32 1.77 -16.65
CA HIS A 150 -23.33 2.81 -16.89
C HIS A 150 -24.70 2.54 -16.24
N THR A 151 -24.73 1.79 -15.15
CA THR A 151 -25.92 1.35 -14.45
C THR A 151 -25.90 1.84 -12.99
N PRO A 152 -26.38 3.07 -12.72
CA PRO A 152 -26.42 3.59 -11.35
C PRO A 152 -27.48 2.86 -10.51
N GLY A 153 -27.09 2.40 -9.32
CA GLY A 153 -28.05 1.95 -8.30
C GLY A 153 -28.73 3.16 -7.67
N LEU A 154 -30.04 3.33 -7.88
CA LEU A 154 -30.78 4.53 -7.46
C LEU A 154 -31.47 4.38 -6.10
N ALA A 155 -31.89 3.16 -5.76
CA ALA A 155 -32.58 2.85 -4.52
C ALA A 155 -32.24 1.43 -4.06
N LEU A 156 -32.27 1.22 -2.76
CA LEU A 156 -32.17 -0.08 -2.12
C LEU A 156 -33.35 -0.22 -1.17
N ALA A 157 -34.14 -1.28 -1.33
CA ALA A 157 -35.22 -1.63 -0.42
C ALA A 157 -34.86 -2.94 0.29
N ARG A 158 -35.28 -3.08 1.54
CA ARG A 158 -35.26 -4.37 2.23
C ARG A 158 -36.54 -5.10 1.88
N ASP A 159 -36.40 -6.37 1.51
CA ASP A 159 -37.51 -7.29 1.34
C ASP A 159 -37.49 -8.28 2.52
N GLY A 160 -38.62 -8.38 3.22
CA GLY A 160 -38.79 -9.09 4.50
C GLY A 160 -40.25 -9.15 4.90
#